data_AF-A0A960HZC3-F1
#
_entry.id   AF-A0A960HZC3-F1
#
_cell.length_a   1.000
_cell.length_b   1.000
_cell.length_c   1.000
_cell.angle_alpha   90.00
_cell.angle_beta   90.00
_cell.angle_gamma   90.00
#
_symmetry.space_group_name_H-M   'P 1'
#
loop_
_entity.id
_entity.type
_entity.pdbx_description
1 polymer ?
#
loop_
_entity_poly.entity_id
_entity_poly.type
_entity_poly.pdbx_seq_one_letter_code
_entity_poly.pdbx_strand_id
1 'polypeptide(L)'
;MDPSRENSISVLDRELLLVDVGGGAETHLAAVAQEGGRSAEHQGNDPAPANGRWKRTTMCGRPWNRMAAGADELLPLWRDPAFAPTCRSCLRILDTWFPAADTPAGVHLLAAVVAEEVIQFSSAYITSVPVEQVEAVRRAVRQALRSASFRSNTTVIDGVVHVWSDDAYQALDPAEIGKSVTGAIERAMSGSDASAIEQPVGPGPIDWHTWVIDT
;
A
#
# COMPACT_ATOMS: atom_id res chain seq x y z
N MET A 1 6.55 -38.09 -6.58
CA MET A 1 6.82 -36.90 -5.74
C MET A 1 7.04 -35.75 -6.70
N ASP A 2 6.13 -34.79 -6.62
CA ASP A 2 5.93 -33.71 -7.57
C ASP A 2 6.87 -32.53 -7.22
N PRO A 3 7.45 -31.80 -8.19
CA PRO A 3 8.21 -30.55 -7.97
C PRO A 3 7.46 -29.44 -7.20
N SER A 4 6.21 -29.67 -6.76
CA SER A 4 5.33 -28.81 -5.96
C SER A 4 5.67 -28.68 -4.46
N ARG A 5 6.93 -28.87 -4.05
CA ARG A 5 7.33 -28.85 -2.63
C ARG A 5 7.82 -27.49 -2.12
N GLU A 6 8.18 -26.55 -2.99
CA GLU A 6 8.75 -25.27 -2.57
C GLU A 6 7.64 -24.23 -2.32
N ASN A 7 7.72 -23.47 -1.22
CA ASN A 7 6.82 -22.35 -0.92
C ASN A 7 7.23 -21.13 -1.75
N SER A 8 7.01 -21.20 -3.07
CA SER A 8 7.27 -20.12 -4.03
C SER A 8 6.03 -19.49 -4.66
N ILE A 9 6.04 -18.17 -4.78
CA ILE A 9 5.08 -17.40 -5.60
C ILE A 9 5.68 -17.12 -6.97
N SER A 10 4.79 -16.94 -7.94
CA SER A 10 5.13 -16.53 -9.31
C SER A 10 4.70 -15.07 -9.52
N VAL A 11 5.63 -14.20 -9.93
CA VAL A 11 5.37 -12.79 -10.24
C VAL A 11 6.02 -12.43 -11.56
N LEU A 12 5.23 -12.05 -12.57
CA LEU A 12 5.72 -11.73 -13.92
C LEU A 12 6.65 -12.81 -14.49
N ASP A 13 6.21 -14.08 -14.40
CA ASP A 13 6.95 -15.28 -14.79
C ASP A 13 8.29 -15.51 -14.04
N ARG A 14 8.49 -14.81 -12.92
CA ARG A 14 9.63 -15.01 -12.02
C ARG A 14 9.20 -15.71 -10.76
N GLU A 15 9.87 -16.83 -10.49
CA GLU A 15 9.66 -17.62 -9.30
C GLU A 15 10.42 -17.04 -8.09
N LEU A 16 9.74 -16.93 -6.96
CA LEU A 16 10.25 -16.35 -5.72
C LEU A 16 9.91 -17.23 -4.53
N LEU A 17 10.91 -17.69 -3.78
CA LEU A 17 10.74 -18.49 -2.57
C LEU A 17 10.43 -17.60 -1.36
N LEU A 18 9.43 -17.98 -0.59
CA LEU A 18 9.12 -17.41 0.71
C LEU A 18 10.08 -17.98 1.75
N VAL A 19 10.80 -17.11 2.44
CA VAL A 19 11.88 -17.50 3.35
C VAL A 19 11.85 -16.73 4.66
N ASP A 20 12.34 -17.37 5.72
CA ASP A 20 12.51 -16.81 7.05
C ASP A 20 14.00 -16.47 7.26
N VAL A 21 14.27 -15.27 7.78
CA VAL A 21 15.63 -14.79 8.09
C VAL A 21 16.02 -14.98 9.57
N GLY A 22 15.15 -15.62 10.35
CA GLY A 22 15.24 -15.76 11.79
C GLY A 22 14.42 -14.69 12.51
N GLY A 23 13.63 -15.12 13.50
CA GLY A 23 12.80 -14.23 14.33
C GLY A 23 11.32 -14.18 13.98
N GLY A 24 10.88 -14.83 12.89
CA GLY A 24 9.46 -15.12 12.59
C GLY A 24 8.53 -13.92 12.37
N ALA A 25 9.03 -12.68 12.43
CA ALA A 25 8.21 -11.48 12.36
C ALA A 25 7.86 -11.05 10.92
N GLU A 26 8.73 -11.35 9.95
CA GLU A 26 8.53 -10.99 8.55
C GLU A 26 8.85 -12.16 7.62
N THR A 27 8.03 -12.31 6.57
CA THR A 27 8.29 -13.23 5.46
C THR A 27 9.04 -12.49 4.36
N HIS A 28 10.16 -13.06 3.93
CA HIS A 28 11.04 -12.49 2.90
C HIS A 28 10.94 -13.28 1.59
N LEU A 29 11.51 -12.71 0.52
CA LEU A 29 11.54 -13.30 -0.82
C LEU A 29 12.97 -13.61 -1.24
N ALA A 30 13.23 -14.80 -1.77
CA ALA A 30 14.48 -15.18 -2.42
C ALA A 30 14.23 -15.54 -3.88
N ALA A 31 14.98 -14.94 -4.80
CA ALA A 31 14.84 -15.19 -6.23
C ALA A 31 15.57 -16.47 -6.66
N VAL A 32 15.26 -16.98 -7.85
CA VAL A 32 16.05 -18.04 -8.49
C VAL A 32 17.50 -17.57 -8.71
N ALA A 33 18.45 -18.44 -8.40
CA ALA A 33 19.87 -18.24 -8.66
C ALA A 33 20.20 -18.55 -10.12
N GLN A 34 21.08 -17.76 -10.73
CA GLN A 34 21.55 -18.01 -12.10
C GLN A 34 22.53 -19.20 -12.14
N GLU A 35 23.39 -19.34 -11.12
CA GLU A 35 24.31 -20.47 -10.94
C GLU A 35 24.53 -20.74 -9.43
N GLY A 36 24.68 -22.01 -9.04
CA GLY A 36 25.15 -22.40 -7.70
C GLY A 36 24.27 -21.94 -6.51
N GLY A 37 22.95 -22.10 -6.63
CA GLY A 37 22.00 -21.67 -5.60
C GLY A 37 21.97 -22.55 -4.34
N ARG A 38 21.06 -22.18 -3.44
CA ARG A 38 20.71 -22.89 -2.21
C ARG A 38 19.39 -23.61 -2.39
N SER A 39 19.30 -24.80 -1.81
CA SER A 39 18.11 -25.62 -1.80
C SER A 39 17.11 -25.10 -0.77
N ALA A 40 15.81 -25.15 -1.06
CA ALA A 40 14.79 -24.84 -0.06
C ALA A 40 14.84 -25.92 1.05
N GLU A 41 15.43 -25.59 2.19
CA GLU A 41 15.52 -26.50 3.34
C GLU A 41 14.15 -26.56 4.04
N HIS A 42 13.57 -27.75 4.07
CA HIS A 42 12.40 -28.10 4.88
C HIS A 42 12.84 -28.47 6.31
N GLN A 43 11.98 -28.30 7.30
CA GLN A 43 12.17 -28.99 8.59
C GLN A 43 11.92 -30.50 8.40
N GLY A 44 12.87 -31.35 8.80
CA GLY A 44 12.74 -32.81 8.81
C GLY A 44 13.93 -33.58 8.22
N ASN A 45 13.86 -34.91 8.21
CA ASN A 45 14.86 -35.83 7.62
C ASN A 45 14.77 -35.93 6.09
N ASP A 46 14.19 -34.94 5.42
CA ASP A 46 14.12 -34.96 3.96
C ASP A 46 15.53 -34.81 3.37
N PRO A 47 15.90 -35.61 2.35
CA PRO A 47 17.21 -35.53 1.73
C PRO A 47 17.43 -34.12 1.15
N ALA A 48 18.64 -33.59 1.33
CA ALA A 48 19.02 -32.28 0.82
C ALA A 48 18.73 -32.18 -0.69
N PRO A 49 17.95 -31.19 -1.16
CA PRO A 49 17.63 -31.09 -2.58
C PRO A 49 18.91 -30.91 -3.42
N ALA A 50 19.00 -31.62 -4.54
CA ALA A 50 20.11 -31.51 -5.49
C ALA A 50 20.20 -30.08 -6.05
N ASN A 51 21.44 -29.59 -6.29
CA ASN A 51 21.80 -28.29 -6.87
C ASN A 51 20.80 -27.16 -6.57
N GLY A 52 21.06 -26.41 -5.51
CA GLY A 52 20.15 -25.39 -5.04
C GLY A 52 19.72 -24.41 -6.14
N ARG A 53 18.41 -24.14 -6.18
CA ARG A 53 17.75 -23.27 -7.16
C ARG A 53 17.71 -21.81 -6.73
N TRP A 54 17.79 -21.52 -5.44
CA TRP A 54 17.46 -20.20 -4.89
C TRP A 54 18.71 -19.38 -4.56
N LYS A 55 18.65 -18.05 -4.65
CA LYS A 55 19.74 -17.20 -4.17
C LYS A 55 19.93 -17.41 -2.67
N ARG A 56 21.19 -17.43 -2.21
CA ARG A 56 21.56 -17.58 -0.78
C ARG A 56 21.09 -16.42 0.09
N THR A 57 20.75 -15.30 -0.53
CA THR A 57 20.23 -14.10 0.12
C THR A 57 18.83 -13.79 -0.38
N THR A 58 18.04 -13.15 0.47
CA THR A 58 16.75 -12.55 0.10
C THR A 58 16.97 -11.41 -0.91
N MET A 59 15.89 -10.94 -1.53
CA MET A 59 15.90 -9.76 -2.39
C MET A 59 16.40 -8.52 -1.64
N CYS A 60 16.12 -8.40 -0.33
CA CYS A 60 16.65 -7.31 0.50
C CYS A 60 18.09 -7.53 1.01
N GLY A 61 18.77 -8.58 0.54
CA GLY A 61 20.19 -8.83 0.82
C GLY A 61 20.48 -9.56 2.14
N ARG A 62 19.46 -9.93 2.91
CA ARG A 62 19.66 -10.69 4.16
C ARG A 62 19.92 -12.17 3.83
N PRO A 63 20.85 -12.85 4.54
CA PRO A 63 20.86 -14.30 4.50
C PRO A 63 19.55 -14.81 5.09
N TRP A 64 18.99 -15.86 4.49
CA TRP A 64 17.83 -16.54 5.04
C TRP A 64 18.26 -17.86 5.67
N ASN A 65 17.44 -18.40 6.58
CA ASN A 65 17.78 -19.60 7.34
C ASN A 65 17.03 -20.82 6.81
N ARG A 66 15.74 -20.66 6.50
CA ARG A 66 14.86 -21.73 6.02
C ARG A 66 13.79 -21.18 5.10
N MET A 67 13.13 -22.06 4.37
CA MET A 67 11.87 -21.74 3.73
C MET A 67 10.84 -21.35 4.80
N ALA A 68 10.06 -20.29 4.55
CA ALA A 68 8.98 -19.91 5.45
C ALA A 68 7.93 -21.02 5.44
N ALA A 69 7.68 -21.63 6.60
CA ALA A 69 6.60 -22.59 6.77
C ALA A 69 5.27 -21.83 6.91
N GLY A 70 4.17 -22.44 6.45
CA GLY A 70 2.84 -22.07 6.94
C GLY A 70 2.79 -22.24 8.46
N ALA A 71 1.86 -21.56 9.13
CA ALA A 71 1.85 -21.32 10.58
C ALA A 71 1.81 -22.60 11.44
N ASP A 72 1.51 -23.76 10.85
CA ASP A 72 1.69 -25.05 11.51
C ASP A 72 2.90 -25.77 10.93
N GLU A 73 3.89 -26.03 11.79
CA GLU A 73 5.18 -26.71 11.50
C GLU A 73 5.04 -28.15 10.96
N LEU A 74 3.83 -28.60 10.58
CA LEU A 74 3.57 -30.00 10.23
C LEU A 74 3.02 -30.26 8.82
N LEU A 75 2.58 -29.27 8.03
CA LEU A 75 2.13 -29.53 6.64
C LEU A 75 2.31 -28.31 5.71
N PRO A 76 2.47 -28.53 4.38
CA PRO A 76 2.65 -27.45 3.42
C PRO A 76 1.32 -26.73 3.17
N LEU A 77 1.12 -25.59 3.83
CA LEU A 77 -0.09 -24.77 3.71
C LEU A 77 0.09 -23.72 2.62
N TRP A 78 -0.54 -23.97 1.48
CA TRP A 78 -0.89 -22.94 0.51
C TRP A 78 -2.38 -22.64 0.61
N ARG A 79 -2.73 -21.45 1.11
CA ARG A 79 -3.99 -20.68 0.92
C ARG A 79 -4.32 -19.68 2.04
N ASP A 80 -3.47 -19.51 3.05
CA ASP A 80 -3.72 -18.49 4.06
C ASP A 80 -3.00 -17.17 3.71
N PRO A 81 -3.73 -16.04 3.53
CA PRO A 81 -3.16 -14.70 3.41
C PRO A 81 -2.14 -14.35 4.52
N ALA A 82 -2.18 -15.03 5.66
CA ALA A 82 -1.20 -14.91 6.74
C ALA A 82 0.26 -15.19 6.32
N PHE A 83 0.50 -15.83 5.16
CA PHE A 83 1.85 -16.12 4.65
C PHE A 83 2.27 -15.24 3.47
N ALA A 84 1.56 -14.15 3.18
CA ALA A 84 2.03 -13.18 2.21
C ALA A 84 3.44 -12.66 2.58
N PRO A 85 4.31 -12.33 1.60
CA PRO A 85 5.56 -11.66 1.90
C PRO A 85 5.28 -10.32 2.60
N THR A 86 5.82 -10.15 3.81
CA THR A 86 5.56 -8.95 4.63
C THR A 86 6.77 -8.02 4.72
N CYS A 87 7.97 -8.47 4.32
CA CYS A 87 9.15 -7.61 4.36
C CYS A 87 9.03 -6.45 3.35
N ARG A 88 8.84 -5.23 3.87
CA ARG A 88 8.66 -3.99 3.08
C ARG A 88 9.78 -3.74 2.07
N SER A 89 11.02 -4.12 2.41
CA SER A 89 12.16 -3.93 1.50
C SER A 89 12.12 -4.91 0.32
N CYS A 90 11.74 -6.16 0.54
CA CYS A 90 11.54 -7.13 -0.54
C CYS A 90 10.40 -6.69 -1.46
N LEU A 91 9.27 -6.27 -0.86
CA LEU A 91 8.11 -5.77 -1.60
C LEU A 91 8.44 -4.54 -2.45
N ARG A 92 9.22 -3.59 -1.92
CA ARG A 92 9.67 -2.42 -2.69
C ARG A 92 10.52 -2.79 -3.90
N ILE A 93 11.33 -3.85 -3.82
CA ILE A 93 12.11 -4.33 -4.97
C ILE A 93 11.18 -5.05 -5.95
N LEU A 94 10.24 -5.85 -5.45
CA LEU A 94 9.23 -6.51 -6.28
C LEU A 94 8.40 -5.50 -7.09
N ASP A 95 8.00 -4.41 -6.46
CA ASP A 95 7.24 -3.31 -7.06
C ASP A 95 7.96 -2.71 -8.29
N THR A 96 9.30 -2.65 -8.27
CA THR A 96 10.10 -2.13 -9.40
C THR A 96 10.06 -3.02 -10.64
N TRP A 97 9.53 -4.24 -10.54
CA TRP A 97 9.40 -5.14 -11.68
C TRP A 97 8.15 -4.88 -12.50
N PHE A 98 7.15 -4.25 -11.90
CA PHE A 98 5.95 -3.84 -12.60
C PHE A 98 6.26 -2.60 -13.43
N PRO A 99 5.73 -2.51 -14.67
CA PRO A 99 5.87 -1.29 -15.45
C PRO A 99 5.27 -0.13 -14.66
N ALA A 100 6.00 0.98 -14.60
CA ALA A 100 5.42 2.21 -14.09
C ALA A 100 4.25 2.56 -15.01
N ALA A 101 3.06 2.74 -14.45
CA ALA A 101 1.95 3.27 -15.21
C ALA A 101 2.33 4.66 -15.72
N ASP A 102 2.01 4.95 -16.98
CA ASP A 102 2.14 6.29 -17.52
C ASP A 102 1.33 7.25 -16.66
N THR A 103 1.88 8.43 -16.38
CA THR A 103 1.17 9.45 -15.61
C THR A 103 0.06 10.03 -16.48
N PRO A 104 -1.23 9.85 -16.13
CA PRO A 104 -2.32 10.29 -16.97
C PRO A 104 -2.38 11.82 -17.12
N ALA A 105 -2.86 12.26 -18.29
CA ALA A 105 -3.09 13.66 -18.63
C ALA A 105 -4.26 14.24 -17.80
N GLY A 106 -4.02 14.51 -16.52
CA GLY A 106 -5.03 15.01 -15.58
C GLY A 106 -4.61 14.94 -14.12
N VAL A 107 -3.63 14.10 -13.78
CA VAL A 107 -3.18 13.89 -12.39
C VAL A 107 -2.72 15.19 -11.72
N HIS A 108 -2.10 16.11 -12.47
CA HIS A 108 -1.67 17.39 -11.91
C HIS A 108 -2.84 18.33 -11.60
N LEU A 109 -3.91 18.31 -12.41
CA LEU A 109 -5.13 19.08 -12.15
C LEU A 109 -5.86 18.52 -10.93
N LEU A 110 -6.05 17.19 -10.89
CA LEU A 110 -6.58 16.49 -9.72
C LEU A 110 -5.79 16.87 -8.46
N ALA A 111 -4.46 16.84 -8.53
CA ALA A 111 -3.60 17.18 -7.40
C ALA A 111 -3.75 18.63 -6.93
N ALA A 112 -4.00 19.57 -7.84
CA ALA A 112 -4.26 20.97 -7.49
C ALA A 112 -5.59 21.13 -6.75
N VAL A 113 -6.66 20.52 -7.27
CA VAL A 113 -7.99 20.50 -6.62
C VAL A 113 -7.91 19.90 -5.22
N VAL A 114 -7.24 18.75 -5.08
CA VAL A 114 -7.02 18.11 -3.78
C VAL A 114 -6.24 19.01 -2.84
N ALA A 115 -5.23 19.74 -3.34
CA ALA A 115 -4.46 20.65 -2.51
C ALA A 115 -5.30 21.83 -2.02
N GLU A 116 -6.16 22.41 -2.86
CA GLU A 116 -7.11 23.46 -2.48
C GLU A 116 -8.06 22.97 -1.38
N GLU A 117 -8.64 21.78 -1.54
CA GLU A 117 -9.52 21.16 -0.55
C GLU A 117 -8.79 20.90 0.78
N VAL A 118 -7.55 20.41 0.74
CA VAL A 118 -6.74 20.22 1.96
C VAL A 118 -6.38 21.55 2.63
N ILE A 119 -6.13 22.62 1.86
CA ILE A 119 -5.85 23.94 2.43
C ILE A 119 -7.11 24.50 3.10
N GLN A 120 -8.28 24.28 2.48
CA GLN A 120 -9.55 24.79 2.96
C GLN A 120 -10.11 24.00 4.15
N PHE A 121 -9.96 22.67 4.13
CA PHE A 121 -10.62 21.77 5.08
C PHE A 121 -9.66 20.90 5.89
N SER A 122 -8.36 21.20 5.83
CA SER A 122 -7.24 20.42 6.40
C SER A 122 -7.10 18.98 5.90
N SER A 123 -8.05 18.47 5.13
CA SER A 123 -8.11 17.09 4.66
C SER A 123 -8.90 16.97 3.36
N ALA A 124 -8.64 15.90 2.61
CA ALA A 124 -9.39 15.50 1.43
C ALA A 124 -9.26 14.00 1.21
N TYR A 125 -10.16 13.44 0.40
CA TYR A 125 -10.07 12.04 -0.03
C TYR A 125 -10.45 11.89 -1.50
N ILE A 126 -9.73 10.97 -2.16
CA ILE A 126 -9.85 10.70 -3.59
C ILE A 126 -10.39 9.29 -3.77
N THR A 127 -11.48 9.16 -4.52
CA THR A 127 -12.12 7.86 -4.80
C THR A 127 -11.79 7.37 -6.20
N SER A 128 -11.98 6.07 -6.42
CA SER A 128 -11.92 5.44 -7.75
C SER A 128 -10.55 5.55 -8.44
N VAL A 129 -9.48 5.77 -7.68
CA VAL A 129 -8.11 5.84 -8.23
C VAL A 129 -7.68 4.42 -8.64
N PRO A 130 -7.34 4.17 -9.91
CA PRO A 130 -6.77 2.89 -10.32
C PRO A 130 -5.54 2.53 -9.48
N VAL A 131 -5.39 1.27 -9.08
CA VAL A 131 -4.36 0.84 -8.12
C VAL A 131 -2.96 1.20 -8.59
N GLU A 132 -2.72 1.10 -9.90
CA GLU A 132 -1.48 1.44 -10.57
C GLU A 132 -1.17 2.95 -10.58
N GLN A 133 -2.18 3.80 -10.37
CA GLN A 133 -2.05 5.27 -10.34
C GLN A 133 -1.97 5.86 -8.92
N VAL A 134 -2.23 5.06 -7.88
CA VAL A 134 -2.26 5.51 -6.48
C VAL A 134 -0.99 6.27 -6.09
N GLU A 135 0.19 5.73 -6.41
CA GLU A 135 1.46 6.38 -6.05
C GLU A 135 1.74 7.65 -6.86
N ALA A 136 1.32 7.68 -8.13
CA ALA A 136 1.43 8.88 -8.97
C ALA A 136 0.57 10.02 -8.40
N VAL A 137 -0.68 9.72 -8.03
CA VAL A 137 -1.59 10.66 -7.36
C VAL A 137 -1.00 11.15 -6.04
N ARG A 138 -0.59 10.24 -5.16
CA ARG A 138 0.02 10.62 -3.87
C ARG A 138 1.25 11.49 -4.05
N ARG A 139 2.07 11.24 -5.07
CA ARG A 139 3.25 12.05 -5.37
C ARG A 139 2.86 13.45 -5.85
N ALA A 140 1.93 13.54 -6.79
CA ALA A 140 1.47 14.80 -7.37
C ALA A 140 0.80 15.69 -6.30
N VAL A 141 -0.07 15.14 -5.47
CA VAL A 141 -0.72 15.87 -4.38
C VAL A 141 0.30 16.41 -3.38
N ARG A 142 1.23 15.56 -2.91
CA ARG A 142 2.30 15.99 -2.00
C ARG A 142 3.17 17.09 -2.63
N GLN A 143 3.37 17.06 -3.95
CA GLN A 143 4.11 18.10 -4.65
C GLN A 143 3.32 19.42 -4.72
N ALA A 144 2.01 19.37 -5.00
CA ALA A 144 1.14 20.53 -5.01
C ALA A 144 1.10 21.21 -3.63
N LEU A 145 0.86 20.44 -2.55
CA LEU A 145 0.84 20.94 -1.18
C LEU A 145 2.18 21.54 -0.74
N ARG A 146 3.31 20.88 -1.06
CA ARG A 146 4.64 21.44 -0.79
C ARG A 146 4.88 22.76 -1.53
N SER A 147 4.38 22.89 -2.76
CA SER A 147 4.50 24.13 -3.53
C SER A 147 3.71 25.28 -2.90
N ALA A 148 2.64 24.94 -2.16
CA ALA A 148 1.88 25.86 -1.33
C ALA A 148 2.42 26.00 0.11
N SER A 149 3.61 25.46 0.42
CA SER A 149 4.25 25.48 1.76
C SER A 149 3.53 24.67 2.85
N PHE A 150 2.67 23.72 2.48
CA PHE A 150 2.03 22.80 3.43
C PHE A 150 2.73 21.43 3.44
N ARG A 151 3.04 20.91 4.63
CA ARG A 151 3.38 19.50 4.80
C ARG A 151 2.12 18.67 4.77
N SER A 152 2.21 17.44 4.29
CA SER A 152 1.05 16.58 4.10
C SER A 152 1.37 15.13 4.39
N ASN A 153 0.40 14.43 4.97
CA ASN A 153 0.39 12.99 5.10
C ASN A 153 -0.59 12.40 4.07
N THR A 154 -0.30 11.17 3.61
CA THR A 154 -1.18 10.44 2.69
C THR A 154 -1.26 8.98 3.10
N THR A 155 -2.46 8.39 3.10
CA THR A 155 -2.66 6.96 3.29
C THR A 155 -3.70 6.43 2.30
N VAL A 156 -3.75 5.11 2.14
CA VAL A 156 -4.72 4.43 1.28
C VAL A 156 -5.47 3.42 2.12
N ILE A 157 -6.78 3.54 2.19
CA ILE A 157 -7.67 2.68 2.98
C ILE A 157 -8.83 2.29 2.07
N ASP A 158 -9.08 0.99 1.89
CA ASP A 158 -10.17 0.46 1.08
C ASP A 158 -10.27 1.07 -0.34
N GLY A 159 -9.10 1.32 -0.97
CA GLY A 159 -9.02 1.91 -2.31
C GLY A 159 -9.23 3.42 -2.37
N VAL A 160 -9.37 4.10 -1.22
CA VAL A 160 -9.52 5.55 -1.12
C VAL A 160 -8.20 6.17 -0.69
N VAL A 161 -7.74 7.19 -1.41
CA VAL A 161 -6.53 7.95 -1.07
C VAL A 161 -6.92 9.09 -0.15
N HIS A 162 -6.53 9.00 1.12
CA HIS A 162 -6.72 10.05 2.12
C HIS A 162 -5.50 10.96 2.19
N VAL A 163 -5.75 12.26 2.30
CA VAL A 163 -4.72 13.31 2.38
C VAL A 163 -5.09 14.26 3.51
N TRP A 164 -4.13 14.63 4.36
CA TRP A 164 -4.34 15.65 5.38
C TRP A 164 -3.08 16.43 5.67
N SER A 165 -3.25 17.62 6.24
CA SER A 165 -2.17 18.51 6.64
C SER A 165 -2.43 19.10 8.02
N ASP A 166 -1.54 18.79 8.96
CA ASP A 166 -1.58 19.41 10.30
C ASP A 166 -1.30 20.91 10.22
N ASP A 167 -0.47 21.33 9.26
CA ASP A 167 -0.17 22.74 9.01
C ASP A 167 -1.44 23.49 8.54
N ALA A 168 -2.22 22.88 7.63
CA ALA A 168 -3.50 23.44 7.19
C ALA A 168 -4.52 23.46 8.34
N TYR A 169 -4.60 22.40 9.15
CA TYR A 169 -5.48 22.37 10.32
C TYR A 169 -5.16 23.49 11.32
N GLN A 170 -3.87 23.75 11.59
CA GLN A 170 -3.45 24.82 12.49
C GLN A 170 -3.74 26.23 11.93
N ALA A 171 -3.90 26.37 10.62
CA ALA A 171 -4.23 27.63 9.97
C ALA A 171 -5.74 27.96 9.98
N LEU A 172 -6.60 26.99 10.29
CA LEU A 172 -8.05 27.18 10.38
C LEU A 172 -8.45 28.02 11.60
N ASP A 173 -9.53 28.80 11.48
CA ASP A 173 -10.10 29.54 12.60
C ASP A 173 -10.72 28.55 13.63
N PRO A 174 -10.24 28.54 14.90
CA PRO A 174 -10.82 27.70 15.95
C PRO A 174 -12.33 27.90 16.15
N ALA A 175 -12.86 29.10 15.88
CA ALA A 175 -14.29 29.39 15.97
C ALA A 175 -15.10 28.68 14.87
N GLU A 176 -14.54 28.53 13.67
CA GLU A 176 -15.15 27.78 12.56
C GLU A 176 -15.13 26.27 12.84
N ILE A 177 -14.02 25.75 13.37
CA ILE A 177 -13.91 24.35 13.81
C ILE A 177 -14.94 24.06 14.90
N GLY A 178 -15.05 24.93 15.90
CA GLY A 178 -16.00 24.77 17.01
C GLY A 178 -17.45 24.69 16.51
N LYS A 179 -17.86 25.59 15.62
CA LYS A 179 -19.21 25.56 15.01
C LYS A 179 -19.46 24.29 14.22
N SER A 180 -18.47 23.83 13.43
CA SER A 180 -18.58 22.61 12.62
C SER A 180 -18.73 21.35 13.49
N VAL A 181 -17.90 21.20 14.52
CA VAL A 181 -17.92 20.05 15.44
C VAL A 181 -19.22 20.02 16.26
N THR A 182 -19.61 21.16 16.85
CA THR A 182 -20.87 21.25 17.61
C THR A 182 -22.07 20.89 16.72
N GLY A 183 -22.13 21.42 15.50
CA GLY A 183 -23.19 21.09 14.55
C GLY A 183 -23.19 19.62 14.11
N ALA A 184 -22.02 18.98 13.99
CA ALA A 184 -21.93 17.55 13.69
C ALA A 184 -22.43 16.68 14.86
N ILE A 185 -22.05 17.01 16.11
CA ILE A 185 -22.46 16.28 17.31
C ILE A 185 -23.97 16.43 17.53
N GLU A 186 -24.51 17.64 17.41
CA GLU A 186 -25.95 17.90 17.56
C GLU A 186 -26.78 17.08 16.56
N ARG A 187 -26.31 16.95 15.31
CA ARG A 187 -26.96 16.11 14.28
C ARG A 187 -26.90 14.62 14.59
N ALA A 188 -25.74 14.13 15.05
CA ALA A 188 -25.60 12.72 15.44
C ALA A 188 -26.50 12.37 16.64
N MET A 189 -26.72 13.32 17.55
CA MET A 189 -27.59 13.16 18.71
C MET A 189 -29.07 13.33 18.40
N SER A 190 -29.44 14.15 17.40
CA SER A 190 -30.84 14.43 17.07
C SER A 190 -31.51 13.34 16.23
N GLY A 191 -30.74 12.42 15.62
CA GLY A 191 -31.28 11.31 14.82
C GLY A 191 -32.16 11.74 13.64
N SER A 192 -32.07 13.02 13.24
CA SER A 192 -32.95 13.59 12.24
C SER A 192 -32.43 13.30 10.83
N ASP A 193 -33.13 12.43 10.10
CA ASP A 193 -33.13 12.34 8.63
C ASP A 193 -33.78 13.59 8.01
N ALA A 194 -33.33 14.79 8.40
CA ALA A 194 -33.79 16.03 7.81
C ALA A 194 -33.08 16.22 6.47
N SER A 195 -33.84 15.95 5.40
CA SER A 195 -33.48 16.21 4.01
C SER A 195 -32.88 17.62 3.79
N ALA A 196 -31.75 17.67 3.08
CA ALA A 196 -31.26 18.79 2.27
C ALA A 196 -31.17 20.17 2.96
N ILE A 197 -30.49 20.24 4.10
CA ILE A 197 -29.94 21.51 4.61
C ILE A 197 -28.43 21.44 4.35
N GLU A 198 -27.92 22.45 3.62
CA GLU A 198 -26.51 22.59 3.20
C GLU A 198 -25.56 22.03 4.25
N GLN A 199 -24.89 20.91 3.90
CA GLN A 199 -23.74 20.47 4.67
C GLN A 199 -22.80 21.69 4.79
N PRO A 200 -22.23 22.02 5.97
CA PRO A 200 -20.97 22.74 5.94
C PRO A 200 -20.09 21.87 5.06
N VAL A 201 -19.71 22.38 3.88
CA VAL A 201 -19.03 21.63 2.83
C VAL A 201 -17.80 21.06 3.49
N GLY A 202 -17.87 19.81 3.97
CA GLY A 202 -16.67 19.06 4.26
C GLY A 202 -16.02 18.75 2.92
N PRO A 203 -14.78 18.27 2.92
CA PRO A 203 -14.18 17.84 1.67
C PRO A 203 -15.10 16.76 1.07
N GLY A 204 -15.71 17.08 -0.07
CA GLY A 204 -16.51 16.12 -0.81
C GLY A 204 -15.60 15.02 -1.38
N PRO A 205 -16.17 13.87 -1.78
CA PRO A 205 -15.39 12.88 -2.51
C PRO A 205 -14.86 13.53 -3.79
N ILE A 206 -13.54 13.57 -3.95
CA ILE A 206 -12.92 13.99 -5.21
C ILE A 206 -12.78 12.73 -6.06
N ASP A 207 -13.66 12.57 -7.03
CA ASP A 207 -13.66 11.36 -7.86
C ASP A 207 -12.62 11.46 -8.98
N TRP A 208 -11.78 10.43 -9.09
CA TRP A 208 -10.72 10.33 -10.12
C TRP A 208 -11.24 10.58 -11.53
N HIS A 209 -12.36 9.95 -11.91
CA HIS A 209 -12.88 10.01 -13.29
C HIS A 209 -13.44 11.38 -13.66
N THR A 210 -13.63 12.27 -12.69
CA THR A 210 -14.02 13.66 -12.96
C THR A 210 -12.85 14.46 -13.55
N TRP A 211 -11.62 14.14 -13.15
CA TRP A 211 -10.44 14.99 -13.41
C TRP A 211 -9.40 14.34 -14.31
N VAL A 212 -9.46 13.02 -14.44
CA VAL A 212 -8.53 12.26 -15.26
C VAL A 212 -9.30 11.47 -16.30
N ILE A 213 -8.98 11.74 -17.55
CA ILE A 213 -9.56 11.06 -18.71
C ILE A 213 -8.58 9.96 -19.11
N ASP A 214 -9.07 8.73 -19.19
CA ASP A 214 -8.31 7.61 -19.76
C ASP A 214 -8.09 7.91 -21.26
N THR A 215 -6.83 8.05 -21.66
CA THR A 215 -6.43 8.19 -23.08
C THR A 215 -6.23 6.84 -23.73
#